data_AF-A0A2Z6GE05-F1
#
_entry.id   AF-A0A2Z6GE05-F1
#
_cell.length_a   1.000
_cell.length_b   1.000
_cell.length_c   1.000
_cell.angle_alpha   90.00
_cell.angle_beta   90.00
_cell.angle_gamma   90.00
#
_symmetry.space_group_name_H-M   'P 1'
#
loop_
_entity.id
_entity.type
_entity.pdbx_description
1 polymer ?
#
loop_
_entity_poly.entity_id
_entity_poly.type
_entity_poly.pdbx_seq_one_letter_code
_entity_poly.pdbx_strand_id
1 'polypeptide(L)'
;MSKQSDAASGFAIFVGAILFILAYPFIWLYEQVGGRLLFAIVIGIPTAIFVYKDWKKDQLRKAEEAKPTESAEEKSARKKREAEEFHAQNIQIIQEREQQAQRGVEHNPARVHTVETDDGYLSIEWRQQFDEIKQAWNAGDYDFARAWLQKLAYAITNENTPPEVHEKFKKLMVAFTRDDPLYAEVMSAALPVIEANPGIVQSTLAKQFPQFDAEQFRYAMYYGEIIGDVARVKSGRSYALSAAPVNLPKDQ
;
A
#
# COMPACT_ATOMS: atom_id res chain seq x y z
N MET A 1 46.98 51.54 18.65
CA MET A 1 47.23 50.10 18.93
C MET A 1 46.20 49.57 19.95
N SER A 2 44.91 49.47 19.60
CA SER A 2 43.88 48.98 20.56
C SER A 2 42.77 48.10 19.97
N LYS A 3 42.87 47.67 18.71
CA LYS A 3 41.83 46.81 18.09
C LYS A 3 42.07 45.30 18.22
N GLN A 4 43.21 44.88 18.76
CA GLN A 4 43.58 43.46 18.81
C GLN A 4 43.17 42.78 20.14
N SER A 5 42.84 43.54 21.19
CA SER A 5 42.37 42.99 22.48
C SER A 5 40.93 42.49 22.44
N ASP A 6 40.07 43.09 21.60
CA ASP A 6 38.63 42.87 21.66
C ASP A 6 38.18 41.57 20.95
N ALA A 7 39.00 41.04 20.05
CA ALA A 7 38.72 39.77 19.37
C ALA A 7 39.04 38.55 20.26
N ALA A 8 40.06 38.65 21.11
CA ALA A 8 40.47 37.56 22.00
C ALA A 8 39.46 37.33 23.15
N SER A 9 38.84 38.39 23.64
CA SER A 9 37.81 38.31 24.69
C SER A 9 36.51 37.67 24.18
N GLY A 10 36.08 37.99 22.96
CA GLY A 10 34.89 37.39 22.35
C GLY A 10 35.02 35.88 22.14
N PHE A 11 36.19 35.41 21.70
CA PHE A 11 36.44 33.97 21.50
C PHE A 11 36.47 33.20 22.82
N ALA A 12 37.10 33.74 23.87
CA ALA A 12 37.14 33.10 25.18
C ALA A 12 35.73 32.94 25.79
N ILE A 13 34.87 33.96 25.65
CA ILE A 13 33.48 33.91 26.11
C ILE A 13 32.68 32.85 25.34
N PHE A 14 32.87 32.77 24.02
CA PHE A 14 32.20 31.77 23.19
C PHE A 14 32.60 30.34 23.54
N VAL A 15 33.90 30.07 23.71
CA VAL A 15 34.40 28.76 24.13
C VAL A 15 33.90 28.40 25.54
N GLY A 16 33.90 29.36 26.46
CA GLY A 16 33.35 29.16 27.81
C GLY A 16 31.87 28.79 27.79
N ALA A 17 31.06 29.46 26.96
CA ALA A 17 29.64 29.17 26.81
C ALA A 17 29.39 27.76 26.25
N ILE A 18 30.16 27.33 25.24
CA ILE A 18 30.05 25.98 24.68
C ILE A 18 30.43 24.92 25.72
N LEU A 19 31.54 25.12 26.44
CA LEU A 19 31.96 24.17 27.49
C LEU A 19 30.90 24.08 28.60
N PHE A 20 30.27 25.19 28.97
CA PHE A 20 29.20 25.19 29.96
C PHE A 20 27.96 24.45 29.45
N ILE A 21 27.52 24.68 28.21
CA ILE A 21 26.39 23.98 27.60
C ILE A 21 26.66 22.46 27.52
N LEU A 22 27.89 22.06 27.19
CA LEU A 22 28.28 20.66 27.12
C LEU A 22 28.40 20.01 28.51
N ALA A 23 28.84 20.75 29.53
CA ALA A 23 29.00 20.26 30.90
C ALA A 23 27.68 20.26 31.69
N TYR A 24 26.73 21.13 31.34
CA TYR A 24 25.49 21.33 32.09
C TYR A 24 24.67 20.04 32.31
N PRO A 25 24.47 19.16 31.31
CA PRO A 25 23.76 17.90 31.52
C PRO A 25 24.45 16.98 32.53
N PHE A 26 25.79 17.01 32.58
CA PHE A 26 26.58 16.20 33.50
C PHE A 26 26.55 16.74 34.92
N ILE A 27 26.53 18.07 35.09
CA ILE A 27 26.38 18.71 36.40
C ILE A 27 24.99 18.41 36.98
N TRP A 28 23.94 18.57 36.17
CA TRP A 28 22.58 18.22 36.57
C TRP A 28 22.44 16.74 36.93
N LEU A 29 23.04 15.85 36.14
CA LEU A 29 23.05 14.41 36.41
C LEU A 29 23.86 14.09 37.68
N TYR A 30 24.99 14.76 37.92
CA TYR A 30 25.80 14.59 39.11
C TYR A 30 25.02 14.90 40.40
N GLU A 31 24.19 15.95 40.38
CA GLU A 31 23.32 16.31 41.51
C GLU A 31 22.23 15.27 41.76
N GLN A 32 21.66 14.67 40.70
CA GLN A 32 20.56 13.70 40.83
C GLN A 32 21.00 12.34 41.34
N VAL A 33 22.13 11.81 40.84
CA VAL A 33 22.54 10.42 41.09
C VAL A 33 23.82 10.28 41.92
N GLY A 34 24.48 11.40 42.24
CA GLY A 34 25.68 11.44 43.05
C GLY A 34 26.94 10.96 42.30
N GLY A 35 28.11 11.44 42.76
CA GLY A 35 29.36 11.22 42.05
C GLY A 35 29.73 9.76 41.81
N ARG A 36 29.45 8.87 42.78
CA ARG A 36 29.77 7.43 42.65
C ARG A 36 29.02 6.76 41.50
N LEU A 37 27.74 7.08 41.31
CA LEU A 37 26.94 6.49 40.23
C LEU A 37 27.32 7.08 38.87
N LEU A 38 27.61 8.39 38.83
CA LEU A 38 28.06 9.04 37.60
C LEU A 38 29.39 8.46 37.10
N PHE A 39 30.35 8.20 38.00
CA PHE A 39 31.59 7.50 37.65
C PHE A 39 31.33 6.07 37.14
N ALA A 40 30.40 5.33 37.74
CA ALA A 40 30.04 3.99 37.29
C ALA A 40 29.42 3.99 35.87
N ILE A 41 28.63 5.01 35.53
CA ILE A 41 28.05 5.16 34.19
C ILE A 41 29.12 5.54 33.17
N VAL A 42 29.93 6.56 33.47
CA VAL A 42 30.90 7.12 32.52
C VAL A 42 32.07 6.16 32.27
N ILE A 43 32.52 5.40 33.27
CA ILE A 43 33.66 4.48 33.13
C ILE A 43 33.21 3.03 33.00
N GLY A 44 32.19 2.62 33.75
CA GLY A 44 31.74 1.22 33.80
C GLY A 44 31.04 0.76 32.52
N ILE A 45 30.24 1.62 31.87
CA ILE A 45 29.55 1.24 30.63
C ILE A 45 30.54 1.06 29.47
N PRO A 46 31.47 1.99 29.20
CA PRO A 46 32.45 1.80 28.13
C PRO A 46 33.37 0.60 28.36
N THR A 47 33.80 0.35 29.60
CA THR A 47 34.63 -0.82 29.92
C THR A 47 33.86 -2.13 29.73
N ALA A 48 32.59 -2.20 30.15
CA ALA A 48 31.74 -3.36 29.89
C ALA A 48 31.51 -3.60 28.39
N ILE A 49 31.28 -2.54 27.60
CA ILE A 49 31.15 -2.64 26.14
C ILE A 49 32.45 -3.18 25.51
N PHE A 50 33.61 -2.69 25.95
CA PHE A 50 34.91 -3.12 25.43
C PHE A 50 35.16 -4.60 25.73
N VAL A 51 34.96 -5.03 26.98
CA VAL A 51 35.11 -6.43 27.40
C VAL A 51 34.13 -7.34 26.65
N TYR A 52 32.87 -6.91 26.49
CA TYR A 52 31.87 -7.67 25.73
C TYR A 52 32.27 -7.82 24.25
N LYS A 53 32.82 -6.77 23.63
CA LYS A 53 33.27 -6.80 22.24
C LYS A 53 34.43 -7.78 22.04
N ASP A 54 35.39 -7.79 22.96
CA ASP A 54 36.52 -8.73 22.91
C ASP A 54 36.07 -10.17 23.15
N TRP A 55 35.21 -10.41 24.14
CA TRP A 55 34.65 -11.73 24.39
C TRP A 55 33.86 -12.25 23.17
N LYS A 56 33.04 -11.39 22.54
CA LYS A 56 32.28 -11.75 21.34
C LYS A 56 33.19 -12.05 20.14
N LYS A 57 34.31 -11.33 20.01
CA LYS A 57 35.32 -11.59 18.97
C LYS A 57 35.97 -12.96 19.16
N ASP A 58 36.27 -13.34 20.40
CA ASP A 58 36.79 -14.67 20.71
C ASP A 58 35.77 -15.79 20.44
N GLN A 59 34.48 -15.56 20.74
CA GLN A 59 33.41 -16.50 20.39
C GLN A 59 33.28 -16.69 18.87
N LEU A 60 33.37 -15.60 18.09
CA LEU A 60 33.35 -15.67 16.63
C LEU A 60 34.55 -16.44 16.08
N ARG A 61 35.75 -16.21 16.63
CA ARG A 61 36.96 -16.93 16.23
C ARG A 61 36.84 -18.43 16.51
N LYS A 62 36.34 -18.82 17.69
CA LYS A 62 36.09 -20.23 18.03
C LYS A 62 35.02 -20.86 17.13
N ALA A 63 33.98 -20.11 16.77
CA ALA A 63 32.95 -20.59 15.84
C ALA A 63 33.47 -20.74 14.41
N GLU A 64 34.42 -19.90 14.00
CA GLU A 64 35.07 -19.97 12.68
C GLU A 64 36.09 -21.12 12.61
N GLU A 65 36.82 -21.38 13.69
CA GLU A 65 37.73 -22.53 13.84
C GLU A 65 36.96 -23.86 13.99
N ALA A 66 35.74 -23.84 14.54
CA ALA A 66 34.88 -25.02 14.67
C ALA A 66 34.07 -25.35 13.40
N LYS A 67 34.07 -24.48 12.39
CA LYS A 67 33.48 -24.84 11.09
C LYS A 67 34.40 -25.88 10.43
N PRO A 68 33.88 -27.07 10.08
CA PRO A 68 34.66 -28.03 9.32
C PRO A 68 35.17 -27.33 8.06
N THR A 69 36.46 -27.53 7.77
CA THR A 69 37.13 -26.98 6.60
C THR A 69 36.55 -27.66 5.37
N GLU A 70 35.38 -27.18 4.94
CA GLU A 70 34.68 -27.63 3.73
C GLU A 70 35.67 -27.56 2.58
N SER A 71 35.90 -28.71 1.96
CA SER A 71 36.94 -28.88 0.95
C SER A 71 36.67 -27.94 -0.23
N ALA A 72 37.72 -27.55 -0.95
CA ALA A 72 37.57 -26.67 -2.12
C ALA A 72 36.61 -27.27 -3.17
N GLU A 73 36.50 -28.61 -3.21
CA GLU A 73 35.57 -29.35 -4.07
C GLU A 73 34.10 -29.19 -3.63
N GLU A 74 33.80 -29.28 -2.33
CA GLU A 74 32.45 -29.06 -1.80
C GLU A 74 31.98 -27.62 -2.01
N LYS A 75 32.86 -26.64 -1.80
CA LYS A 75 32.56 -25.22 -2.07
C LYS A 75 32.28 -24.96 -3.54
N SER A 76 33.04 -25.60 -4.43
CA SER A 76 32.83 -25.49 -5.89
C SER A 76 31.51 -26.15 -6.31
N ALA A 77 31.21 -27.35 -5.78
CA ALA A 77 29.97 -28.07 -6.05
C ALA A 77 28.74 -27.31 -5.56
N ARG A 78 28.81 -26.73 -4.36
CA ARG A 78 27.73 -25.91 -3.79
C ARG A 78 27.49 -24.64 -4.61
N LYS A 79 28.54 -23.90 -4.96
CA LYS A 79 28.43 -22.69 -5.79
C LYS A 79 27.84 -22.99 -7.18
N LYS A 80 28.17 -24.15 -7.74
CA LYS A 80 27.58 -24.62 -9.00
C LYS A 80 26.07 -24.90 -8.86
N ARG A 81 25.65 -25.58 -7.80
CA ARG A 81 24.23 -25.84 -7.50
C ARG A 81 23.45 -24.55 -7.27
N GLU A 82 23.98 -23.62 -6.48
CA GLU A 82 23.35 -22.32 -6.23
C GLU A 82 23.19 -21.50 -7.53
N ALA A 83 24.17 -21.57 -8.44
CA ALA A 83 24.08 -20.92 -9.75
C ALA A 83 23.03 -21.60 -10.66
N GLU A 84 22.95 -22.93 -10.64
CA GLU A 84 21.94 -23.70 -11.39
C GLU A 84 20.51 -23.45 -10.87
N GLU A 85 20.32 -23.40 -9.54
CA GLU A 85 19.05 -23.06 -8.90
C GLU A 85 18.62 -21.62 -9.22
N PHE A 86 19.54 -20.66 -9.11
CA PHE A 86 19.28 -19.28 -9.47
C PHE A 86 18.91 -19.13 -10.95
N HIS A 87 19.58 -19.87 -11.83
CA HIS A 87 19.26 -19.85 -13.25
C HIS A 87 17.87 -20.47 -13.53
N ALA A 88 17.55 -21.60 -12.90
CA ALA A 88 16.24 -22.24 -13.01
C ALA A 88 15.11 -21.35 -12.49
N GLN A 89 15.32 -20.67 -11.37
CA GLN A 89 14.35 -19.73 -10.79
C GLN A 89 14.13 -18.51 -11.69
N ASN A 90 15.19 -17.95 -12.27
CA ASN A 90 15.05 -16.84 -13.22
C ASN A 90 14.33 -17.27 -14.50
N ILE A 91 14.58 -18.48 -15.00
CA ILE A 91 13.86 -19.03 -16.15
C ILE A 91 12.36 -19.17 -15.83
N GLN A 92 12.01 -19.68 -14.65
CA GLN A 92 10.61 -19.75 -14.21
C GLN A 92 9.97 -18.36 -14.12
N ILE A 93 10.64 -17.38 -13.52
CA ILE A 93 10.13 -16.00 -13.43
C ILE A 93 9.94 -15.39 -14.83
N ILE A 94 10.86 -15.64 -15.76
CA ILE A 94 10.75 -15.15 -17.15
C ILE A 94 9.57 -15.83 -17.85
N GLN A 95 9.41 -17.15 -17.71
CA GLN A 95 8.29 -17.89 -18.28
C GLN A 95 6.94 -17.47 -17.68
N GLU A 96 6.87 -17.21 -16.38
CA GLU A 96 5.65 -16.68 -15.73
C GLU A 96 5.32 -15.28 -16.24
N ARG A 97 6.32 -14.41 -16.39
CA ARG A 97 6.14 -13.07 -16.98
C ARG A 97 5.72 -13.14 -18.44
N GLU A 98 6.26 -14.06 -19.21
CA GLU A 98 5.86 -14.28 -20.60
C GLU A 98 4.46 -14.86 -20.70
N GLN A 99 4.06 -15.80 -19.83
CA GLN A 99 2.70 -16.32 -19.76
C GLN A 99 1.71 -15.25 -19.27
N GLN A 100 2.10 -14.39 -18.34
CA GLN A 100 1.31 -13.23 -17.93
C GLN A 100 1.21 -12.19 -19.05
N ALA A 101 2.30 -11.93 -19.78
CA ALA A 101 2.30 -11.04 -20.93
C ALA A 101 1.47 -11.62 -22.08
N GLN A 102 1.54 -12.92 -22.36
CA GLN A 102 0.71 -13.57 -23.37
C GLN A 102 -0.77 -13.56 -22.98
N ARG A 103 -1.10 -13.80 -21.71
CA ARG A 103 -2.46 -13.57 -21.18
C ARG A 103 -2.90 -12.11 -21.29
N GLY A 104 -2.00 -11.15 -21.07
CA GLY A 104 -2.26 -9.71 -21.18
C GLY A 104 -2.26 -9.16 -22.62
N VAL A 105 -1.71 -9.88 -23.59
CA VAL A 105 -1.67 -9.48 -25.01
C VAL A 105 -2.98 -9.82 -25.72
N GLU A 106 -3.76 -10.78 -25.22
CA GLU A 106 -5.07 -11.12 -25.80
C GLU A 106 -6.23 -10.26 -25.24
N HIS A 107 -6.05 -9.63 -24.09
CA HIS A 107 -7.02 -8.73 -23.47
C HIS A 107 -6.34 -7.43 -23.07
N ASN A 108 -6.27 -6.48 -23.99
CA ASN A 108 -5.77 -5.14 -23.70
C ASN A 108 -6.93 -4.26 -23.16
N PRO A 109 -7.03 -4.02 -21.83
CA PRO A 109 -8.03 -3.14 -21.25
C PRO A 109 -7.78 -1.65 -21.57
N ALA A 110 -6.92 -1.31 -22.52
CA ALA A 110 -6.81 0.02 -23.09
C ALA A 110 -7.72 0.24 -24.31
N ARG A 111 -8.18 -0.82 -25.01
CA ARG A 111 -8.85 -0.64 -26.32
C ARG A 111 -10.34 -0.98 -26.28
N VAL A 112 -11.20 0.05 -26.26
CA VAL A 112 -12.65 -0.15 -26.49
C VAL A 112 -12.84 -0.62 -27.93
N HIS A 113 -13.60 -1.68 -28.14
CA HIS A 113 -13.97 -2.17 -29.47
C HIS A 113 -14.93 -1.18 -30.11
N THR A 114 -14.50 -0.66 -31.25
CA THR A 114 -15.27 0.27 -32.05
C THR A 114 -15.46 -0.28 -33.45
N VAL A 115 -16.64 -0.10 -34.01
CA VAL A 115 -16.96 -0.43 -35.40
C VAL A 115 -17.29 0.86 -36.15
N GLU A 116 -16.73 0.98 -37.35
CA GLU A 116 -17.02 2.07 -38.28
C GLU A 116 -18.44 1.87 -38.82
N THR A 117 -19.32 2.83 -38.58
CA THR A 117 -20.69 2.85 -39.10
C THR A 117 -20.71 3.33 -40.55
N ASP A 118 -21.81 3.06 -41.27
CA ASP A 118 -21.98 3.38 -42.71
C ASP A 118 -21.82 4.88 -43.04
N ASP A 119 -21.90 5.74 -42.02
CA ASP A 119 -21.69 7.19 -42.07
C ASP A 119 -20.24 7.62 -41.79
N GLY A 120 -19.32 6.68 -41.60
CA GLY A 120 -17.89 6.90 -41.36
C GLY A 120 -17.53 7.28 -39.92
N TYR A 121 -18.46 7.17 -38.98
CA TYR A 121 -18.21 7.41 -37.55
C TYR A 121 -17.80 6.12 -36.82
N LEU A 122 -17.05 6.26 -35.72
CA LEU A 122 -16.73 5.13 -34.85
C LEU A 122 -17.81 4.99 -33.77
N SER A 123 -18.50 3.84 -33.78
CA SER A 123 -19.47 3.47 -32.75
C SER A 123 -18.87 2.40 -31.82
N ILE A 124 -19.23 2.42 -30.53
CA ILE A 124 -18.76 1.43 -29.57
C ILE A 124 -19.58 0.14 -29.73
N GLU A 125 -18.90 -1.00 -29.84
CA GLU A 125 -19.52 -2.33 -29.89
C GLU A 125 -19.92 -2.82 -28.49
N TRP A 126 -20.97 -2.21 -27.94
CA TRP A 126 -21.44 -2.46 -26.58
C TRP A 126 -21.70 -3.93 -26.25
N ARG A 127 -22.16 -4.71 -27.24
CA ARG A 127 -22.40 -6.13 -27.06
C ARG A 127 -21.11 -6.89 -26.76
N GLN A 128 -20.09 -6.69 -27.58
CA GLN A 128 -18.78 -7.33 -27.40
C GLN A 128 -18.14 -6.89 -26.09
N GLN A 129 -18.24 -5.61 -25.74
CA GLN A 129 -17.76 -5.09 -24.46
C GLN A 129 -18.37 -5.81 -23.25
N PHE A 130 -19.70 -6.02 -23.25
CA PHE A 130 -20.39 -6.72 -22.16
C PHE A 130 -20.09 -8.21 -22.13
N ASP A 131 -19.92 -8.84 -23.28
CA ASP A 131 -19.58 -10.26 -23.36
C ASP A 131 -18.17 -10.53 -22.82
N GLU A 132 -17.21 -9.65 -23.07
CA GLU A 132 -15.85 -9.73 -22.50
C GLU A 132 -15.84 -9.62 -20.97
N ILE A 133 -16.64 -8.71 -20.41
CA ILE A 133 -16.79 -8.60 -18.94
C ILE A 133 -17.31 -9.90 -18.37
N LYS A 134 -18.36 -10.45 -18.98
CA LYS A 134 -18.97 -11.70 -18.52
C LYS A 134 -18.01 -12.87 -18.64
N GLN A 135 -17.21 -12.94 -19.71
CA GLN A 135 -16.20 -13.98 -19.88
C GLN A 135 -15.14 -13.89 -18.79
N ALA A 136 -14.57 -12.70 -18.56
CA ALA A 136 -13.59 -12.49 -17.49
C ALA A 136 -14.17 -12.81 -16.10
N TRP A 137 -15.39 -12.33 -15.82
CA TRP A 137 -16.09 -12.64 -14.57
C TRP A 137 -16.32 -14.15 -14.40
N ASN A 138 -16.83 -14.85 -15.41
CA ASN A 138 -17.03 -16.30 -15.35
C ASN A 138 -15.71 -17.08 -15.20
N ALA A 139 -14.60 -16.52 -15.67
CA ALA A 139 -13.26 -17.08 -15.49
C ALA A 139 -12.64 -16.77 -14.10
N GLY A 140 -13.31 -15.97 -13.27
CA GLY A 140 -12.82 -15.53 -11.96
C GLY A 140 -11.83 -14.35 -12.03
N ASP A 141 -11.67 -13.71 -13.18
CA ASP A 141 -10.83 -12.52 -13.34
C ASP A 141 -11.64 -11.25 -12.97
N TYR A 142 -11.88 -11.11 -11.67
CA TYR A 142 -12.64 -10.00 -11.11
C TYR A 142 -11.95 -8.65 -11.29
N ASP A 143 -10.61 -8.61 -11.28
CA ASP A 143 -9.86 -7.37 -11.44
C ASP A 143 -10.00 -6.80 -12.85
N PHE A 144 -9.90 -7.66 -13.87
CA PHE A 144 -10.17 -7.26 -15.25
C PHE A 144 -11.61 -6.78 -15.42
N ALA A 145 -12.58 -7.59 -14.97
CA ALA A 145 -13.99 -7.25 -15.10
C ALA A 145 -14.32 -5.91 -14.41
N ARG A 146 -13.75 -5.65 -13.22
CA ARG A 146 -13.92 -4.40 -12.47
C ARG A 146 -13.33 -3.21 -13.22
N ALA A 147 -12.08 -3.31 -13.67
CA ALA A 147 -11.42 -2.23 -14.40
C ALA A 147 -12.17 -1.89 -15.69
N TRP A 148 -12.67 -2.91 -16.40
CA TRP A 148 -13.43 -2.72 -17.63
C TRP A 148 -14.80 -2.10 -17.39
N LEU A 149 -15.53 -2.55 -16.36
CA LEU A 149 -16.80 -1.93 -15.96
C LEU A 149 -16.62 -0.46 -15.58
N GLN A 150 -15.58 -0.12 -14.83
CA GLN A 150 -15.27 1.28 -14.48
C GLN A 150 -15.01 2.11 -15.74
N LYS A 151 -14.25 1.58 -16.70
CA LYS A 151 -13.98 2.24 -17.97
C LYS A 151 -15.25 2.45 -18.79
N LEU A 152 -16.10 1.44 -18.90
CA LEU A 152 -17.38 1.55 -19.60
C LEU A 152 -18.33 2.54 -18.92
N ALA A 153 -18.27 2.67 -17.59
CA ALA A 153 -19.05 3.67 -16.87
C ALA A 153 -18.76 5.10 -17.40
N TYR A 154 -17.48 5.43 -17.61
CA TYR A 154 -17.08 6.71 -18.20
C TYR A 154 -17.52 6.86 -19.67
N ALA A 155 -17.50 5.78 -20.44
CA ALA A 155 -17.92 5.82 -21.84
C ALA A 155 -19.44 6.02 -21.97
N ILE A 156 -20.22 5.36 -21.09
CA ILE A 156 -21.69 5.40 -21.07
C ILE A 156 -22.23 6.74 -20.59
N THR A 157 -21.48 7.50 -19.78
CA THR A 157 -21.92 8.84 -19.35
C THR A 157 -21.98 9.89 -20.48
N ASN A 158 -21.52 9.56 -21.68
CA ASN A 158 -21.66 10.45 -22.85
C ASN A 158 -23.10 10.46 -23.38
N GLU A 159 -23.64 11.65 -23.69
CA GLU A 159 -25.04 11.92 -24.06
C GLU A 159 -25.57 11.16 -25.29
N ASN A 160 -24.68 10.54 -26.09
CA ASN A 160 -25.04 9.82 -27.31
C ASN A 160 -25.24 8.31 -27.11
N THR A 161 -25.18 7.82 -25.87
CA THR A 161 -25.34 6.39 -25.59
C THR A 161 -26.83 6.01 -25.56
N PRO A 162 -27.26 4.94 -26.27
CA PRO A 162 -28.67 4.54 -26.25
C PRO A 162 -29.15 4.17 -24.84
N PRO A 163 -30.37 4.56 -24.41
CA PRO A 163 -30.89 4.24 -23.07
C PRO A 163 -30.88 2.75 -22.73
N GLU A 164 -31.10 1.88 -23.72
CA GLU A 164 -31.03 0.43 -23.53
C GLU A 164 -29.65 -0.06 -23.07
N VAL A 165 -28.58 0.59 -23.52
CA VAL A 165 -27.20 0.28 -23.14
C VAL A 165 -26.96 0.66 -21.68
N HIS A 166 -27.48 1.81 -21.24
CA HIS A 166 -27.44 2.20 -19.83
C HIS A 166 -28.10 1.16 -18.92
N GLU A 167 -29.29 0.70 -19.29
CA GLU A 167 -30.02 -0.31 -18.50
C GLU A 167 -29.30 -1.66 -18.47
N LYS A 168 -28.77 -2.12 -19.61
CA LYS A 168 -27.96 -3.36 -19.67
C LYS A 168 -26.70 -3.25 -18.84
N PHE A 169 -25.99 -2.13 -18.93
CA PHE A 169 -24.80 -1.86 -18.13
C PHE A 169 -25.12 -1.84 -16.64
N LYS A 170 -26.17 -1.14 -16.23
CA LYS A 170 -26.60 -1.07 -14.83
C LYS A 170 -26.90 -2.47 -14.28
N LYS A 171 -27.64 -3.29 -15.02
CA LYS A 171 -27.94 -4.68 -14.63
C LYS A 171 -26.67 -5.54 -14.50
N LEU A 172 -25.77 -5.43 -15.48
CA LEU A 172 -24.51 -6.16 -15.47
C LEU A 172 -23.64 -5.78 -14.27
N MET A 173 -23.48 -4.48 -14.03
CA MET A 173 -22.69 -3.95 -12.93
C MET A 173 -23.28 -4.35 -11.57
N VAL A 174 -24.59 -4.23 -11.37
CA VAL A 174 -25.25 -4.67 -10.13
C VAL A 174 -25.03 -6.17 -9.88
N ALA A 175 -25.13 -6.99 -10.93
CA ALA A 175 -24.90 -8.42 -10.82
C ALA A 175 -23.44 -8.74 -10.50
N PHE A 176 -22.49 -8.08 -11.18
CA PHE A 176 -21.06 -8.24 -10.93
C PHE A 176 -20.67 -7.85 -9.51
N THR A 177 -21.13 -6.70 -9.02
CA THR A 177 -20.78 -6.19 -7.68
C THR A 177 -21.16 -7.18 -6.58
N ARG A 178 -22.28 -7.91 -6.72
CA ARG A 178 -22.71 -8.91 -5.74
C ARG A 178 -21.74 -10.09 -5.62
N ASP A 179 -21.03 -10.39 -6.69
CA ASP A 179 -20.10 -11.51 -6.78
C ASP A 179 -18.63 -11.05 -6.66
N ASP A 180 -18.35 -9.75 -6.65
CA ASP A 180 -16.99 -9.19 -6.57
C ASP A 180 -16.40 -9.41 -5.16
N PRO A 181 -15.29 -10.18 -5.04
CA PRO A 181 -14.64 -10.41 -3.76
C PRO A 181 -14.17 -9.12 -3.06
N LEU A 182 -13.69 -8.13 -3.82
CA LEU A 182 -13.23 -6.87 -3.23
C LEU A 182 -14.40 -6.10 -2.60
N TYR A 183 -15.53 -6.05 -3.30
CA TYR A 183 -16.75 -5.44 -2.78
C TYR A 183 -17.19 -6.14 -1.49
N ALA A 184 -17.30 -7.47 -1.53
CA ALA A 184 -17.71 -8.27 -0.38
C ALA A 184 -16.78 -8.07 0.82
N GLU A 185 -15.46 -8.06 0.60
CA GLU A 185 -14.47 -7.85 1.64
C GLU A 185 -14.59 -6.48 2.30
N VAL A 186 -14.62 -5.40 1.50
CA VAL A 186 -14.75 -4.03 2.02
C VAL A 186 -16.07 -3.86 2.77
N MET A 187 -17.18 -4.35 2.20
CA MET A 187 -18.50 -4.21 2.80
C MET A 187 -18.65 -5.01 4.10
N SER A 188 -18.08 -6.23 4.16
CA SER A 188 -18.10 -7.04 5.38
C SER A 188 -17.42 -6.35 6.56
N ALA A 189 -16.38 -5.56 6.29
CA ALA A 189 -15.65 -4.80 7.30
C ALA A 189 -16.34 -3.45 7.62
N ALA A 190 -16.78 -2.72 6.60
CA ALA A 190 -17.28 -1.35 6.74
C ALA A 190 -18.74 -1.29 7.24
N LEU A 191 -19.61 -2.19 6.78
CA LEU A 191 -21.05 -2.10 7.04
C LEU A 191 -21.41 -2.15 8.54
N PRO A 192 -20.82 -3.02 9.38
CA PRO A 192 -21.10 -3.02 10.82
C PRO A 192 -20.74 -1.70 11.50
N VAL A 193 -19.67 -1.03 11.04
CA VAL A 193 -19.26 0.27 11.60
C VAL A 193 -20.21 1.38 11.17
N ILE A 194 -20.70 1.33 9.93
CA ILE A 194 -21.70 2.27 9.39
C ILE A 194 -23.03 2.12 10.14
N GLU A 195 -23.47 0.88 10.41
CA GLU A 195 -24.68 0.58 11.18
C GLU A 195 -24.58 1.11 12.61
N ALA A 196 -23.43 0.91 13.27
CA ALA A 196 -23.19 1.40 14.62
C ALA A 196 -23.03 2.93 14.70
N ASN A 197 -22.64 3.58 13.60
CA ASN A 197 -22.38 5.02 13.56
C ASN A 197 -23.05 5.70 12.34
N PRO A 198 -24.39 5.79 12.30
CA PRO A 198 -25.09 6.46 11.20
C PRO A 198 -24.64 7.91 11.05
N GLY A 199 -24.35 8.33 9.82
CA GLY A 199 -23.84 9.65 9.49
C GLY A 199 -22.31 9.76 9.51
N ILE A 200 -21.58 8.68 9.76
CA ILE A 200 -20.10 8.69 9.69
C ILE A 200 -19.63 9.15 8.31
N VAL A 201 -18.67 10.06 8.29
CA VAL A 201 -18.11 10.58 7.03
C VAL A 201 -17.19 9.54 6.41
N GLN A 202 -17.38 9.27 5.11
CA GLN A 202 -16.64 8.26 4.34
C GLN A 202 -15.13 8.41 4.45
N SER A 203 -14.58 9.63 4.40
CA SER A 203 -13.14 9.88 4.56
C SER A 203 -12.61 9.61 5.97
N THR A 204 -13.47 9.71 6.99
CA THR A 204 -13.14 9.34 8.36
C THR A 204 -13.19 7.83 8.52
N LEU A 205 -14.21 7.18 7.96
CA LEU A 205 -14.35 5.72 7.99
C LEU A 205 -13.18 5.03 7.27
N ALA A 206 -12.79 5.51 6.08
CA ALA A 206 -11.69 4.93 5.31
C ALA A 206 -10.36 4.87 6.08
N LYS A 207 -10.10 5.82 6.98
CA LYS A 207 -8.87 5.82 7.82
C LYS A 207 -8.82 4.67 8.83
N GLN A 208 -9.97 4.07 9.15
CA GLN A 208 -10.05 2.94 10.08
C GLN A 208 -9.67 1.61 9.41
N PHE A 209 -9.61 1.59 8.07
CA PHE A 209 -9.32 0.39 7.28
C PHE A 209 -8.10 0.58 6.38
N PRO A 210 -6.88 0.68 6.95
CA PRO A 210 -5.65 0.95 6.20
C PRO A 210 -5.25 -0.17 5.23
N GLN A 211 -5.86 -1.36 5.34
CA GLN A 211 -5.66 -2.46 4.40
C GLN A 211 -6.30 -2.21 3.02
N PHE A 212 -7.28 -1.31 2.94
CA PHE A 212 -7.91 -0.91 1.69
C PHE A 212 -7.37 0.43 1.24
N ASP A 213 -7.09 0.57 -0.04
CA ASP A 213 -6.77 1.88 -0.59
C ASP A 213 -8.03 2.78 -0.67
N ALA A 214 -7.80 4.08 -0.82
CA ALA A 214 -8.87 5.07 -0.84
C ALA A 214 -9.80 4.95 -2.07
N GLU A 215 -9.37 4.27 -3.14
CA GLU A 215 -10.15 4.07 -4.36
C GLU A 215 -11.03 2.83 -4.25
N GLN A 216 -10.51 1.72 -3.72
CA GLN A 216 -11.25 0.51 -3.34
C GLN A 216 -12.38 0.85 -2.37
N PHE A 217 -12.09 1.66 -1.35
CA PHE A 217 -13.11 2.11 -0.41
C PHE A 217 -14.18 2.98 -1.09
N ARG A 218 -13.76 3.87 -1.99
CA ARG A 218 -14.67 4.73 -2.75
C ARG A 218 -15.55 3.94 -3.71
N TYR A 219 -14.95 2.96 -4.39
CA TYR A 219 -15.61 1.98 -5.26
C TYR A 219 -16.70 1.25 -4.48
N ALA A 220 -16.35 0.61 -3.36
CA ALA A 220 -17.31 -0.17 -2.57
C ALA A 220 -18.48 0.68 -2.07
N MET A 221 -18.21 1.87 -1.52
CA MET A 221 -19.29 2.75 -1.03
C MET A 221 -20.20 3.23 -2.16
N TYR A 222 -19.64 3.60 -3.32
CA TYR A 222 -20.41 4.03 -4.48
C TYR A 222 -21.35 2.93 -4.97
N TYR A 223 -20.84 1.71 -5.13
CA TYR A 223 -21.65 0.59 -5.59
C TYR A 223 -22.61 0.07 -4.52
N GLY A 224 -22.24 0.17 -3.25
CA GLY A 224 -23.16 -0.06 -2.12
C GLY A 224 -24.39 0.83 -2.17
N GLU A 225 -24.25 2.09 -2.60
CA GLU A 225 -25.40 2.98 -2.84
C GLU A 225 -26.26 2.60 -4.04
N ILE A 226 -25.63 2.10 -5.10
CA ILE A 226 -26.34 1.67 -6.30
C ILE A 226 -27.18 0.43 -6.01
N ILE A 227 -26.60 -0.57 -5.31
CA ILE A 227 -27.29 -1.83 -5.03
C ILE A 227 -28.19 -1.76 -3.80
N GLY A 228 -28.04 -0.72 -2.98
CA GLY A 228 -28.93 -0.43 -1.85
C GLY A 228 -28.46 -0.99 -0.51
N ASP A 229 -27.16 -1.23 -0.33
CA ASP A 229 -26.57 -1.65 0.95
C ASP A 229 -26.24 -0.43 1.84
N VAL A 230 -25.88 0.70 1.24
CA VAL A 230 -25.46 1.92 1.94
C VAL A 230 -26.19 3.13 1.35
N ALA A 231 -26.60 4.07 2.19
CA ALA A 231 -27.04 5.39 1.74
C ALA A 231 -25.89 6.41 1.86
N ARG A 232 -25.71 7.23 0.82
CA ARG A 232 -24.68 8.28 0.77
C ARG A 232 -25.35 9.65 0.68
N VAL A 233 -25.07 10.51 1.65
CA VAL A 233 -25.57 11.90 1.65
C VAL A 233 -24.38 12.84 1.60
N LYS A 234 -24.37 13.77 0.65
CA LYS A 234 -23.26 14.72 0.48
C LYS A 234 -23.04 15.52 1.77
N SER A 235 -21.81 15.51 2.29
CA SER A 235 -21.41 16.23 3.50
C SER A 235 -20.06 16.91 3.27
N GLY A 236 -20.12 18.22 2.97
CA GLY A 236 -18.94 19.00 2.58
C GLY A 236 -18.26 18.47 1.32
N ARG A 237 -17.00 18.03 1.47
CA ARG A 237 -16.17 17.45 0.38
C ARG A 237 -16.27 15.93 0.30
N SER A 238 -17.09 15.29 1.12
CA SER A 238 -17.24 13.83 1.19
C SER A 238 -18.72 13.45 1.33
N TYR A 239 -18.99 12.22 1.75
CA TYR A 239 -20.34 11.68 1.95
C TYR A 239 -20.47 11.18 3.39
N ALA A 240 -21.58 11.52 4.04
CA ALA A 240 -22.03 10.85 5.24
C ALA A 240 -22.70 9.53 4.85
N LEU A 241 -22.41 8.47 5.59
CA LEU A 241 -22.85 7.11 5.32
C LEU A 241 -23.87 6.66 6.36
N SER A 242 -24.91 5.98 5.92
CA SER A 242 -25.78 5.20 6.80
C SER A 242 -26.09 3.86 6.15
N ALA A 243 -26.40 2.85 6.96
CA ALA A 243 -26.96 1.62 6.41
C ALA A 243 -28.25 1.98 5.66
N ALA A 244 -28.42 1.45 4.46
CA ALA A 244 -29.64 1.70 3.73
C ALA A 244 -30.81 1.08 4.51
N PRO A 245 -31.96 1.77 4.65
CA PRO A 245 -33.14 1.13 5.18
C PRO A 245 -33.49 -0.04 4.26
N VAL A 246 -33.64 -1.25 4.84
CA VAL A 246 -34.14 -2.42 4.13
C VAL A 246 -35.47 -2.03 3.48
N ASN A 247 -35.46 -1.88 2.15
CA ASN A 247 -36.53 -1.32 1.30
C ASN A 247 -36.90 0.16 1.51
N LEU A 248 -36.48 1.00 0.55
CA LEU A 248 -37.34 2.06 0.05
C LEU A 248 -37.31 2.06 -1.49
N PRO A 249 -38.48 1.96 -2.16
CA PRO A 249 -38.53 2.11 -3.61
C PRO A 249 -38.09 3.53 -3.98
N LYS A 250 -37.10 3.63 -4.86
CA LYS A 250 -36.65 4.90 -5.45
C LYS A 250 -37.65 5.33 -6.53
N ASP A 251 -38.82 5.80 -6.12
CA ASP A 251 -39.75 6.53 -6.99
C ASP A 251 -40.33 7.74 -6.21
N GLN A 252 -39.65 8.87 -6.29
CA GLN A 252 -40.21 10.24 -6.33
C GLN A 252 -39.30 11.13 -7.15
#